data_AF-A0A9E3NDV8-F1
#
_entry.id   AF-A0A9E3NDV8-F1
#
_cell.length_a   1.000
_cell.length_b   1.000
_cell.length_c   1.000
_cell.angle_alpha   90.00
_cell.angle_beta   90.00
_cell.angle_gamma   90.00
#
_symmetry.space_group_name_H-M   'P 1'
#
loop_
_entity.id
_entity.type
_entity.pdbx_description
1 polymer ?
#
loop_
_entity_poly.entity_id
_entity_poly.type
_entity_poly.pdbx_seq_one_letter_code
_entity_poly.pdbx_strand_id
1 'polypeptide(L)'
;LLAGDTLVTGKDGQISLTFIDNTRFAVGPNSRIAVSQFDFDRTTQTGSFVTQVNRGSLAVVSGQIAHSGRDAMKVRTPTSLLGVRGTRFIVEVR
;
A
#
# COMPACT_ATOMS: atom_id res chain seq x y z
N LEU A 1 -2.70 3.09 11.72
CA LEU A 1 -3.10 3.39 10.34
C LEU A 1 -4.43 2.71 10.08
N LEU A 2 -5.43 3.51 9.78
CA LEU A 2 -6.78 3.07 9.43
C LEU A 2 -7.09 3.49 7.99
N ALA A 3 -8.18 2.96 7.45
CA ALA A 3 -8.71 3.44 6.18
C ALA A 3 -8.99 4.95 6.26
N GLY A 4 -8.56 5.71 5.25
CA GLY A 4 -8.67 7.16 5.15
C GLY A 4 -7.40 7.93 5.52
N ASP A 5 -6.43 7.29 6.18
CA ASP A 5 -5.18 7.94 6.57
C ASP A 5 -4.29 8.27 5.36
N THR A 6 -3.59 9.39 5.44
CA THR A 6 -2.62 9.82 4.43
C THR A 6 -1.22 9.94 5.01
N LEU A 7 -0.27 9.28 4.37
CA LEU A 7 1.17 9.35 4.64
C LEU A 7 1.76 10.47 3.78
N VAL A 8 2.48 11.39 4.42
CA VAL A 8 3.15 12.50 3.76
C VAL A 8 4.61 12.56 4.20
N THR A 9 5.53 12.63 3.24
CA THR A 9 6.96 12.81 3.51
C THR A 9 7.47 14.11 2.92
N GLY A 10 8.40 14.75 3.63
CA GLY A 10 9.12 15.95 3.17
C GLY A 10 10.23 15.64 2.16
N LYS A 11 11.09 16.63 1.89
CA LYS A 11 12.14 16.58 0.85
C LYS A 11 13.11 15.39 0.98
N ASP A 12 13.36 14.98 2.21
CA ASP A 12 14.27 13.92 2.65
C ASP A 12 13.57 12.92 3.59
N GLY A 13 12.26 13.10 3.82
CA GLY A 13 11.48 12.27 4.71
C GLY A 13 11.27 10.87 4.16
N GLN A 14 11.32 9.88 5.04
CA GLN A 14 11.02 8.49 4.72
C GLN A 14 10.13 7.90 5.81
N ILE A 15 9.23 7.00 5.42
CA ILE A 15 8.35 6.30 6.36
C ILE A 15 8.41 4.81 6.07
N SER A 16 8.67 4.00 7.08
CA SER A 16 8.60 2.54 7.00
C SER A 16 7.49 2.03 7.93
N LEU A 17 6.61 1.19 7.40
CA LEU A 17 5.42 0.72 8.11
C LEU A 17 5.23 -0.77 7.88
N THR A 18 4.76 -1.47 8.90
CA THR A 18 4.31 -2.86 8.81
C THR A 18 2.86 -2.94 9.24
N PHE A 19 2.02 -3.49 8.36
CA PHE A 19 0.61 -3.73 8.60
C PHE A 19 0.40 -5.07 9.29
N ILE A 20 -0.79 -5.26 9.87
CA ILE A 20 -1.12 -6.47 10.66
C ILE A 20 -1.25 -7.74 9.79
N ASP A 21 -1.37 -7.60 8.47
CA ASP A 21 -1.35 -8.71 7.50
C ASP A 21 0.08 -9.06 7.04
N ASN A 22 1.10 -8.46 7.67
CA ASN A 22 2.52 -8.50 7.30
C ASN A 22 2.91 -7.77 5.99
N THR A 23 2.01 -6.97 5.42
CA THR A 23 2.39 -6.05 4.34
C THR A 23 3.37 -5.01 4.90
N ARG A 24 4.45 -4.73 4.16
CA ARG A 24 5.44 -3.71 4.54
C ARG A 24 5.52 -2.63 3.48
N PHE A 25 5.42 -1.39 3.91
CA PHE A 25 5.59 -0.20 3.07
C PHE A 25 6.87 0.51 3.43
N ALA A 26 7.60 0.97 2.42
CA ALA A 26 8.62 1.99 2.53
C ALA A 26 8.28 3.14 1.60
N VAL A 27 8.00 4.30 2.18
CA VAL A 27 7.62 5.53 1.51
C VAL A 27 8.86 6.39 1.34
N GLY A 28 9.16 6.77 0.10
CA GLY A 28 10.29 7.64 -0.20
C GLY A 28 9.98 9.12 -0.01
N PRO A 29 10.94 10.00 -0.31
CA PRO A 29 10.78 11.45 -0.14
C PRO A 29 9.73 12.08 -1.07
N ASN A 30 9.21 13.23 -0.66
CA ASN A 30 8.18 14.01 -1.38
C ASN A 30 6.95 13.20 -1.78
N SER A 31 6.55 12.25 -0.94
CA SER A 31 5.46 11.33 -1.22
C SER A 31 4.17 11.76 -0.55
N ARG A 32 3.06 11.49 -1.24
CA ARG A 32 1.70 11.58 -0.68
C ARG A 32 0.95 10.31 -1.04
N ILE A 33 0.70 9.48 -0.04
CA ILE A 33 0.13 8.14 -0.21
C ILE A 33 -1.05 8.00 0.75
N ALA A 34 -2.22 7.70 0.22
CA ALA A 34 -3.41 7.42 1.02
C ALA A 34 -3.67 5.92 1.14
N VAL A 35 -4.01 5.46 2.34
CA VAL A 35 -4.54 4.12 2.56
C VAL A 35 -6.06 4.24 2.51
N SER A 36 -6.64 4.05 1.32
CA SER A 36 -8.08 4.23 1.11
C SER A 36 -8.91 3.12 1.77
N GLN A 37 -8.39 1.90 1.79
CA GLN A 37 -9.06 0.76 2.39
C GLN A 37 -8.02 -0.19 2.97
N PHE A 38 -8.25 -0.63 4.21
CA PHE A 38 -7.48 -1.67 4.86
C PHE A 38 -8.39 -2.43 5.82
N ASP A 39 -8.85 -3.59 5.37
CA ASP A 39 -9.65 -4.52 6.15
C ASP A 39 -8.96 -5.88 6.13
N PHE A 40 -8.73 -6.46 7.30
CA PHE A 40 -8.04 -7.72 7.47
C PHE A 40 -8.68 -8.55 8.58
N ASP A 41 -9.25 -9.69 8.20
CA ASP A 41 -9.70 -10.69 9.15
C ASP A 41 -8.56 -11.66 9.46
N ARG A 42 -8.09 -11.63 10.72
CA ARG A 42 -7.01 -12.49 11.19
C ARG A 42 -7.38 -13.98 11.24
N THR A 43 -8.67 -14.30 11.30
CA THR A 43 -9.18 -15.68 11.41
C THR A 43 -9.18 -16.34 10.05
N THR A 44 -9.76 -15.68 9.05
CA THR A 44 -9.81 -16.20 7.68
C THR A 44 -8.57 -15.86 6.86
N GLN A 45 -7.71 -14.96 7.36
CA GLN A 45 -6.55 -14.40 6.65
C GLN A 45 -6.93 -13.74 5.31
N THR A 46 -8.16 -13.23 5.22
CA THR A 46 -8.68 -12.55 4.04
C THR A 46 -8.95 -11.09 4.31
N GLY A 47 -9.17 -10.31 3.24
CA GLY A 47 -9.43 -8.90 3.39
C GLY A 47 -9.32 -8.10 2.10
N SER A 48 -9.23 -6.79 2.26
CA SER A 48 -9.11 -5.84 1.17
C SER A 48 -8.14 -4.72 1.53
N PHE A 49 -7.24 -4.40 0.59
CA PHE A 49 -6.24 -3.37 0.76
C PHE A 49 -6.18 -2.52 -0.51
N VAL A 50 -6.62 -1.26 -0.41
CA VAL A 50 -6.51 -0.28 -1.48
C VAL A 50 -5.63 0.87 -1.02
N THR A 51 -4.53 1.08 -1.74
CA THR A 51 -3.62 2.21 -1.53
C THR A 51 -3.65 3.13 -2.75
N GLN A 52 -3.60 4.44 -2.54
CA GLN A 52 -3.48 5.42 -3.60
C GLN A 52 -2.17 6.20 -3.45
N VAL A 53 -1.32 6.15 -4.47
CA VAL A 53 -0.07 6.90 -4.56
C VAL A 53 -0.32 8.11 -5.45
N ASN A 54 -0.45 9.29 -4.85
CA ASN A 54 -0.70 10.52 -5.61
C ASN A 54 0.60 11.09 -6.20
N ARG A 55 1.70 10.99 -5.46
CA ARG A 55 3.04 11.46 -5.84
C ARG A 55 4.11 10.77 -5.00
N GLY A 56 5.33 10.70 -5.52
CA GLY A 56 6.52 10.21 -4.85
C GLY A 56 6.76 8.73 -5.13
N SER A 57 7.31 8.02 -4.16
CA SER A 57 7.63 6.60 -4.32
C SER A 57 7.15 5.75 -3.15
N LEU A 58 6.69 4.55 -3.49
CA LEU A 58 6.23 3.54 -2.55
C LEU A 58 6.83 2.19 -2.93
N ALA A 59 7.65 1.62 -2.06
CA ALA A 59 8.04 0.22 -2.12
C ALA A 59 7.10 -0.61 -1.24
N VAL A 60 6.64 -1.74 -1.78
CA VAL A 60 5.71 -2.64 -1.10
C VAL A 60 6.26 -4.06 -1.12
N VAL A 61 6.21 -4.71 0.04
CA VAL A 61 6.29 -6.17 0.17
C VAL A 61 4.92 -6.64 0.63
N SER A 62 4.19 -7.32 -0.24
CA SER A 62 2.81 -7.73 0.03
C SER A 62 2.72 -8.80 1.12
N GLY A 63 1.75 -8.66 2.01
CA GLY A 63 1.41 -9.61 3.07
C GLY A 63 0.32 -10.60 2.66
N GLN A 64 -0.42 -11.09 3.67
CA GLN A 64 -1.40 -12.17 3.50
C GLN A 64 -2.56 -11.80 2.58
N ILE A 65 -3.06 -10.56 2.64
CA ILE A 65 -4.21 -10.12 1.83
C ILE A 65 -3.94 -10.30 0.33
N ALA A 66 -2.73 -10.04 -0.14
CA ALA A 66 -2.42 -10.18 -1.56
C ALA A 66 -2.52 -11.63 -2.07
N HIS A 67 -2.50 -12.62 -1.18
CA HIS A 67 -2.65 -14.03 -1.52
C HIS A 67 -4.10 -14.51 -1.44
N SER A 68 -4.99 -13.75 -0.80
CA SER A 68 -6.38 -14.19 -0.55
C SER A 68 -7.31 -14.06 -1.76
N GLY A 69 -6.93 -13.33 -2.82
CA GLY A 69 -7.76 -13.23 -4.02
C GLY A 69 -7.24 -12.27 -5.09
N ARG A 70 -7.82 -12.35 -6.29
CA ARG A 70 -7.38 -11.58 -7.49
C ARG A 70 -7.48 -10.07 -7.34
N ASP A 71 -8.34 -9.59 -6.45
CA ASP A 71 -8.68 -8.18 -6.23
C ASP A 71 -8.47 -7.73 -4.77
N ALA A 72 -7.83 -8.57 -3.97
CA ALA A 72 -7.69 -8.34 -2.53
C ALA A 72 -6.73 -7.19 -2.22
N MET A 73 -5.68 -6.99 -3.02
CA MET A 73 -4.75 -5.86 -2.87
C MET A 73 -4.63 -5.07 -4.17
N LYS A 74 -4.80 -3.74 -4.07
CA LYS A 74 -4.75 -2.80 -5.20
C LYS A 74 -3.92 -1.57 -4.86
N VAL A 75 -3.14 -1.11 -5.83
CA VAL A 75 -2.46 0.18 -5.78
C VAL A 75 -2.96 1.06 -6.93
N ARG A 76 -3.48 2.24 -6.59
CA ARG A 76 -3.97 3.24 -7.52
C ARG A 76 -2.93 4.34 -7.67
N THR A 77 -2.66 4.73 -8.90
CA THR A 77 -1.98 5.97 -9.25
C THR A 77 -2.92 6.83 -10.10
N PRO A 78 -2.61 8.11 -10.35
CA PRO A 78 -3.46 8.95 -11.19
C PRO A 78 -3.73 8.37 -12.59
N THR A 79 -2.82 7.56 -13.11
CA THR A 79 -2.86 7.03 -14.48
C THR A 79 -3.09 5.53 -14.56
N SER A 80 -3.06 4.80 -13.44
CA SER A 80 -3.07 3.33 -13.47
C SER A 80 -3.66 2.68 -12.22
N LEU A 81 -4.15 1.46 -12.40
CA LEU A 81 -4.59 0.58 -11.32
C LEU A 81 -3.78 -0.72 -11.39
N LEU A 82 -3.04 -1.01 -10.33
CA LEU A 82 -2.23 -2.20 -10.17
C LEU A 82 -2.95 -3.18 -9.24
N GLY A 83 -3.24 -4.39 -9.73
CA GLY A 83 -3.68 -5.51 -8.89
C GLY A 83 -2.48 -6.31 -8.41
N VAL A 84 -2.39 -6.58 -7.10
CA VAL A 84 -1.24 -7.24 -6.48
C VAL A 84 -1.66 -8.65 -6.05
N ARG A 85 -0.89 -9.66 -6.47
CA ARG A 85 -1.14 -11.10 -6.21
C ARG A 85 0.03 -11.81 -5.55
N GLY A 86 0.70 -11.13 -4.63
CA GLY A 86 1.95 -11.61 -4.03
C GLY A 86 3.17 -11.19 -4.85
N THR A 87 3.85 -10.12 -4.44
CA THR A 87 5.16 -9.74 -4.99
C THR A 87 5.81 -8.62 -4.16
N ARG A 88 7.07 -8.32 -4.47
CA ARG A 88 7.77 -7.10 -4.04
C ARG A 88 7.84 -6.16 -5.23
N PHE A 89 7.42 -4.92 -5.07
CA PHE A 89 7.40 -3.95 -6.16
C PHE A 89 7.61 -2.53 -5.65
N ILE A 90 7.96 -1.65 -6.58
CA ILE A 90 8.10 -0.21 -6.35
C ILE A 90 7.18 0.50 -7.32
N VAL A 91 6.46 1.50 -6.82
CA VAL A 91 5.65 2.42 -7.60
C VAL A 91 6.25 3.80 -7.47
N GLU A 92 6.48 4.47 -8.60
CA GLU A 92 6.93 5.86 -8.65
C GLU A 92 5.92 6.68 -9.45
N VAL A 93 5.51 7.82 -8.89
CA VAL A 93 4.59 8.78 -9.50
C VAL A 93 5.23 10.15 -9.39
N ARG A 94 5.40 10.83 -10.53
CA ARG A 94 6.07 12.14 -10.58
C ARG A 94 5.08 13.29 -10.52
#